data_AF-A0A6N6S6L6-F1
#
_entry.id   AF-A0A6N6S6L6-F1
#
_cell.length_a   1.000
_cell.length_b   1.000
_cell.length_c   1.000
_cell.angle_alpha   90.00
_cell.angle_beta   90.00
_cell.angle_gamma   90.00
#
_symmetry.space_group_name_H-M   'P 1'
#
loop_
_entity.id
_entity.type
_entity.pdbx_description
1 polymer ?
#
loop_
_entity_poly.entity_id
_entity_poly.type
_entity_poly.pdbx_seq_one_letter_code
_entity_poly.pdbx_strand_id
1 'polypeptide(L)' 'MNHEGTRKSTANREHLHDIQVRPINRGERHQWDEIIRHHHYLGLHSLIGESIRYIAVHQNQWLALLGWSAAALKCK' A
#
# COMPACT_ATOMS: atom_id res chain seq x y z
N MET A 1 35.50 -26.38 -7.36
CA MET A 1 34.71 -25.98 -6.17
C MET A 1 34.09 -24.64 -6.51
N ASN A 2 32.95 -24.68 -7.20
CA ASN A 2 32.42 -23.53 -7.93
C ASN A 2 31.40 -22.83 -7.03
N HIS A 3 31.72 -21.62 -6.59
CA HIS A 3 30.75 -20.72 -5.98
C HIS A 3 29.83 -20.21 -7.10
N GLU A 4 28.68 -20.87 -7.25
CA GLU A 4 27.53 -20.39 -8.02
C GLU A 4 26.97 -19.17 -7.28
N GLY A 5 27.55 -18.00 -7.56
CA GLY A 5 27.08 -16.73 -7.02
C GLY A 5 25.67 -16.47 -7.51
N THR A 6 24.71 -16.54 -6.59
CA THR A 6 23.30 -16.20 -6.75
C THR A 6 23.15 -14.90 -7.54
N ARG A 7 22.86 -15.00 -8.85
CA ARG A 7 22.34 -13.88 -9.64
C ARG A 7 20.96 -13.54 -9.08
N LYS A 8 20.92 -12.66 -8.07
CA LYS A 8 19.67 -12.03 -7.64
C LYS A 8 19.14 -11.24 -8.83
N SER A 9 18.11 -11.81 -9.47
CA SER A 9 17.24 -11.25 -10.50
C SER A 9 17.26 -9.72 -10.54
N THR A 10 18.16 -9.14 -11.34
CA THR A 10 18.23 -7.70 -11.60
C THR A 10 17.11 -7.25 -12.55
N ALA A 11 16.54 -8.20 -13.31
CA ALA A 11 15.50 -7.98 -14.31
C ALA A 11 14.14 -7.50 -13.75
N ASN A 12 13.92 -7.53 -12.43
CA ASN A 12 12.64 -7.15 -11.82
C ASN A 12 12.61 -5.71 -11.29
N ARG A 13 13.75 -5.00 -11.28
CA ARG A 13 13.82 -3.62 -10.75
C ARG A 13 13.38 -2.56 -11.74
N GLU A 14 13.54 -2.83 -13.04
CA GLU A 14 13.23 -1.89 -14.12
C GLU A 14 11.75 -1.48 -14.18
N HIS A 15 10.84 -2.36 -13.74
CA HIS A 15 9.39 -2.11 -13.76
C HIS A 15 8.86 -1.29 -12.56
N LEU A 16 9.69 -1.03 -11.55
CA LEU A 16 9.26 -0.28 -10.36
C LEU A 16 9.44 1.24 -10.52
N HIS A 17 10.16 1.69 -11.56
CA HIS A 17 10.54 3.10 -11.72
C HIS A 17 9.35 4.04 -11.97
N ASP A 18 8.22 3.53 -12.47
CA ASP A 18 7.02 4.33 -12.78
C ASP A 18 5.88 4.14 -11.77
N ILE A 19 6.18 3.54 -10.60
CA ILE A 19 5.20 3.46 -9.52
C ILE A 19 5.26 4.72 -8.68
N GLN A 20 4.19 5.51 -8.71
CA GLN A 20 4.01 6.64 -7.81
C GLN A 20 3.28 6.19 -6.55
N VAL A 21 3.82 6.52 -5.38
CA VAL A 21 3.11 6.40 -4.10
C VAL A 21 2.67 7.78 -3.67
N ARG A 22 1.35 7.99 -3.52
CA ARG A 22 0.79 9.31 -3.18
C ARG A 22 -0.43 9.21 -2.25
N PRO A 23 -0.75 10.30 -1.52
CA PRO A 23 -2.02 10.40 -0.81
C PRO A 23 -3.20 10.28 -1.77
N ILE A 24 -4.32 9.77 -1.26
CA ILE A 24 -5.58 9.79 -2.00
C ILE A 24 -6.18 11.20 -2.05
N ASN A 25 -6.89 11.47 -3.13
CA ASN A 25 -7.80 12.61 -3.25
C ASN A 25 -9.13 12.29 -2.54
N ARG A 26 -9.91 13.33 -2.21
CA ARG A 26 -11.21 13.14 -1.54
C ARG A 26 -12.16 12.20 -2.28
N GLY A 27 -12.21 12.29 -3.62
CA GLY A 27 -13.06 11.44 -4.46
C GLY A 27 -12.63 9.97 -4.52
N GLU A 28 -11.37 9.67 -4.19
CA GLU A 28 -10.82 8.31 -4.22
C GLU A 28 -11.12 7.52 -2.93
N ARG A 29 -11.64 8.20 -1.89
CA ARG A 29 -11.86 7.59 -0.57
C ARG A 29 -12.82 6.41 -0.60
N HIS A 30 -13.94 6.54 -1.31
CA HIS A 30 -14.94 5.47 -1.40
C HIS A 30 -14.33 4.21 -2.03
N GLN A 31 -13.65 4.37 -3.18
CA GLN A 31 -13.00 3.27 -3.88
C GLN A 31 -11.91 2.62 -3.02
N TRP A 32 -11.13 3.41 -2.28
CA TRP A 32 -10.14 2.88 -1.35
C TRP A 32 -10.81 2.05 -0.23
N ASP A 33 -11.86 2.59 0.39
CA ASP A 33 -12.61 1.92 1.47
C ASP A 33 -13.19 0.58 0.98
N GLU A 34 -13.74 0.56 -0.23
CA GLU A 34 -14.30 -0.63 -0.85
C GLU A 34 -13.24 -1.72 -1.09
N ILE A 35 -12.11 -1.37 -1.70
CA ILE A 35 -11.06 -2.33 -2.02
C ILE A 35 -10.42 -2.90 -0.74
N ILE A 36 -10.08 -2.07 0.26
CA ILE A 36 -9.55 -2.60 1.54
C ILE A 36 -10.58 -3.48 2.23
N ARG A 37 -11.87 -3.13 2.23
CA ARG A 37 -12.90 -3.96 2.86
C ARG A 37 -12.98 -5.36 2.24
N HIS A 38 -12.81 -5.47 0.92
CA HIS A 38 -12.89 -6.75 0.22
C HIS A 38 -11.60 -7.58 0.32
N HIS A 39 -10.43 -6.95 0.30
CA HIS A 39 -9.16 -7.67 0.17
C HIS A 39 -8.35 -7.78 1.47
N HIS A 40 -8.59 -6.91 2.45
CA HIS A 40 -7.92 -7.02 3.75
C HIS A 40 -8.56 -8.13 4.57
N TYR A 41 -7.75 -8.99 5.20
CA TYR A 41 -8.24 -10.16 5.93
C TYR A 41 -9.12 -9.83 7.15
N LEU A 42 -9.01 -8.61 7.69
CA LEU A 42 -9.90 -8.08 8.74
C LEU A 42 -11.05 -7.22 8.19
N GLY A 43 -11.13 -7.08 6.87
CA GLY A 43 -11.96 -6.08 6.22
C GLY A 43 -11.61 -4.66 6.65
N LEU A 44 -12.62 -3.78 6.63
CA LEU A 44 -12.51 -2.40 7.07
C LEU A 44 -13.75 -1.98 7.87
N HIS A 45 -13.59 -1.82 9.19
CA HIS A 45 -14.57 -1.13 10.02
C HIS A 45 -14.35 0.39 9.96
N SER A 46 -13.15 0.83 10.39
CA SER A 46 -12.66 2.19 10.24
C SER A 46 -11.14 2.22 10.49
N LEU A 47 -10.47 3.28 10.03
CA LEU A 47 -9.12 3.59 10.54
C LEU A 47 -9.29 4.38 11.84
N ILE A 48 -8.69 3.90 12.92
CA ILE A 48 -8.82 4.50 14.26
C ILE A 48 -7.90 5.72 14.38
N GLY A 49 -8.40 6.77 15.02
CA GLY A 49 -7.66 8.02 15.23
C GLY A 49 -7.43 8.82 13.94
N GLU A 50 -6.53 9.79 14.02
CA GLU A 50 -6.05 10.50 12.84
C GLU A 50 -5.37 9.50 11.90
N SER A 51 -5.77 9.52 10.63
CA SER A 51 -5.30 8.55 9.65
C SER A 51 -5.05 9.18 8.30
N ILE A 52 -4.08 8.61 7.58
CA ILE A 52 -3.71 9.02 6.23
C ILE A 52 -3.74 7.78 5.33
N ARG A 53 -4.20 7.96 4.09
CA ARG A 53 -4.40 6.90 3.11
C ARG A 53 -3.63 7.23 1.84
N TYR A 54 -2.96 6.22 1.31
CA TYR A 54 -2.18 6.31 0.09
C TYR A 54 -2.56 5.20 -0.86
N ILE A 55 -2.21 5.43 -2.12
CA ILE A 55 -2.20 4.43 -3.18
C ILE A 55 -0.80 4.36 -3.77
N ALA A 56 -0.40 3.15 -4.17
CA ALA A 56 0.62 2.97 -5.20
C ALA A 56 -0.10 2.94 -6.54
N VAL A 57 0.33 3.74 -7.52
CA VAL A 57 -0.28 3.84 -8.84
C VAL A 57 0.79 3.70 -9.93
N HIS A 58 0.47 2.98 -11.00
CA HIS A 58 1.30 2.85 -12.20
C HIS A 58 0.38 2.92 -13.41
N GLN A 59 0.67 3.79 -14.39
CA GLN A 59 -0.18 3.97 -15.59
C GLN A 59 -1.68 4.12 -15.25
N ASN A 60 -1.99 4.97 -14.26
CA ASN A 60 -3.34 5.19 -13.74
C ASN A 60 -4.04 3.97 -13.11
N GLN A 61 -3.34 2.85 -12.92
CA GLN A 61 -3.85 1.64 -12.27
C GLN A 61 -3.38 1.56 -10.82
N TRP A 62 -4.28 1.19 -9.91
CA TRP A 62 -3.97 1.06 -8.50
C TRP A 62 -3.24 -0.26 -8.22
N LEU A 63 -1.98 -0.10 -7.81
CA LEU A 63 -1.00 -1.09 -7.36
C LEU A 63 -1.39 -1.80 -6.06
N ALA A 64 -1.53 -0.95 -5.05
CA ALA A 64 -1.63 -1.33 -3.66
C ALA A 64 -2.22 -0.17 -2.85
N LEU A 65 -2.78 -0.51 -1.69
CA LEU A 65 -3.38 0.44 -0.76
C LEU A 65 -2.57 0.46 0.52
N LEU A 66 -2.32 1.65 1.06
CA LEU A 66 -1.59 1.82 2.32
C LEU A 66 -2.36 2.78 3.23
N GLY A 67 -2.47 2.41 4.50
CA GLY A 67 -3.14 3.21 5.52
C GLY A 67 -2.29 3.28 6.78
N TRP A 68 -2.13 4.49 7.33
CA TRP A 68 -1.47 4.73 8.60
C TRP A 68 -2.46 5.39 9.54
N SER A 69 -2.43 4.97 10.80
CA SER A 69 -3.20 5.54 11.90
C SER A 69 -2.25 6.00 12.99
N ALA A 70 -2.60 7.08 13.66
CA ALA A 70 -1.91 7.51 14.88
C ALA A 70 -1.89 6.38 15.92
N ALA A 71 -0.84 6.36 16.74
CA ALA A 71 -0.74 5.40 17.83
C ALA A 71 -1.92 5.59 18.81
N ALA A 72 -2.56 4.48 19.20
CA ALA A 72 -3.58 4.52 20.23
C ALA A 72 -2.91 4.64 21.61
N LEU A 73 -3.36 5.59 22.42
CA LEU A 73 -2.98 5.68 23.83
C LEU A 73 -3.63 4.53 24.60
N LYS A 74 -2.81 3.65 25.19
CA LYS A 74 -3.29 2.61 26.11
C LYS A 74 -3.45 3.19 27.51
N CYS A 75 -4.67 3.53 27.89
CA CYS A 75 -5.01 3.91 29.27
C CYS A 75 -5.17 2.65 30.15
N LYS A 76 -4.85 2.77 31.44
CA LYS A 76 -5.07 1.71 32.44
C LYS A 76 -6.48 1.76 33.00
#